data_AF-A0A9R0JK34-F1
#
_entry.id   AF-A0A9R0JK34-F1
#
_cell.length_a   1.000
_cell.length_b   1.000
_cell.length_c   1.000
_cell.angle_alpha   90.00
_cell.angle_beta   90.00
_cell.angle_gamma   90.00
#
_symmetry.space_group_name_H-M   'P 1'
#
loop_
_entity.id
_entity.type
_entity.pdbx_description
1 polymer ?
#
loop_
_entity_poly.entity_id
_entity_poly.type
_entity_poly.pdbx_seq_one_letter_code
_entity_poly.pdbx_strand_id
1 'polypeptide(L)'
;MKSLKVAIVLTLLTAALLITLATAQPKNNNDKKNPKKGKEAIRSTITDSYQGSSRFFNSNKKPHYVNPYKSTGGHNAGRGRVTCDSFPRICRVKGSSGPDCCGKRCVNVKTDKLNCGMCGRKCAFPEVCCNGRCVNLWYDRRNCGGCQNKCIRGNFCYRGMCNYS
;
A
#
# COMPACT_ATOMS: atom_id res chain seq x y z
N MET A 1 -45.81 52.55 -11.76
CA MET A 1 -44.85 52.79 -10.63
C MET A 1 -44.93 51.76 -9.50
N LYS A 2 -46.11 51.22 -9.14
CA LYS A 2 -46.25 50.22 -8.07
C LYS A 2 -45.62 48.86 -8.43
N SER A 3 -45.79 48.39 -9.66
CA SER A 3 -45.27 47.10 -10.15
C SER A 3 -43.73 47.08 -10.28
N LEU A 4 -43.11 48.24 -10.55
CA LEU A 4 -41.65 48.36 -10.66
C LEU A 4 -40.96 48.22 -9.29
N LYS A 5 -41.58 48.73 -8.23
CA LYS A 5 -41.07 48.59 -6.86
C LYS A 5 -41.14 47.13 -6.39
N VAL A 6 -42.17 46.38 -6.78
CA VAL A 6 -42.32 44.95 -6.44
C VAL A 6 -41.24 44.09 -7.14
N ALA A 7 -40.94 44.38 -8.41
CA ALA A 7 -39.90 43.66 -9.15
C ALA A 7 -38.49 43.86 -8.54
N ILE A 8 -38.17 45.09 -8.11
CA ILE A 8 -36.87 45.41 -7.48
C ILE A 8 -36.73 44.72 -6.12
N VAL A 9 -37.80 44.65 -5.32
CA VAL A 9 -37.76 43.96 -4.03
C VAL A 9 -37.57 42.46 -4.20
N LEU A 10 -38.19 41.86 -5.23
CA LEU A 10 -38.07 40.43 -5.50
C LEU A 10 -36.67 40.04 -6.00
N THR A 11 -36.01 40.87 -6.81
CA THR A 11 -34.64 40.61 -7.27
C THR A 11 -33.59 40.77 -6.17
N LEU A 12 -33.81 41.70 -5.23
CA LEU A 12 -32.93 41.86 -4.07
C LEU A 12 -33.06 40.69 -3.07
N LEU A 13 -34.28 40.17 -2.88
CA LEU A 13 -34.53 39.01 -2.01
C LEU A 13 -33.89 37.73 -2.56
N THR A 14 -33.93 37.49 -3.87
CA THR A 14 -33.31 36.31 -4.48
C THR A 14 -31.78 36.39 -4.50
N ALA A 15 -31.22 37.59 -4.71
CA ALA A 15 -29.77 37.81 -4.62
C ALA A 15 -29.22 37.58 -3.20
N ALA A 16 -29.97 37.97 -2.15
CA ALA A 16 -29.56 37.75 -0.77
C ALA A 16 -29.52 36.26 -0.39
N LEU A 17 -30.43 35.44 -0.93
CA LEU A 17 -30.49 34.00 -0.65
C LEU A 17 -29.30 33.22 -1.27
N LEU A 18 -28.74 33.71 -2.38
CA LEU A 18 -27.57 33.10 -3.03
C LEU A 18 -26.26 33.35 -2.28
N ILE A 19 -26.17 34.45 -1.51
CA ILE A 19 -24.93 34.84 -0.81
C ILE A 19 -24.70 33.99 0.46
N THR A 20 -25.76 33.42 1.05
CA THR A 20 -25.65 32.61 2.29
C THR A 20 -25.04 31.21 2.12
N LEU A 21 -24.85 30.69 0.90
CA LEU A 21 -24.23 29.36 0.69
C LEU A 21 -22.70 29.39 0.50
N ALA A 22 -22.06 30.56 0.46
CA ALA A 22 -20.67 30.67 0.00
C ALA A 22 -19.58 30.77 1.11
N THR A 23 -19.92 30.82 2.40
CA THR A 23 -18.90 31.03 3.46
C THR A 23 -18.85 29.92 4.51
N ALA A 24 -18.44 28.72 4.09
CA ALA A 24 -17.94 27.69 5.00
C ALA A 24 -16.50 27.32 4.60
N GLN A 25 -15.52 28.12 5.03
CA GLN A 25 -14.10 27.78 4.91
C GLN A 25 -13.64 26.98 6.14
N PRO A 26 -13.00 25.80 5.97
CA PRO A 26 -12.37 25.09 7.07
C PRO A 26 -11.05 25.78 7.46
N LYS A 27 -10.90 26.15 8.74
CA LYS A 27 -9.65 26.65 9.32
C LYS A 27 -8.62 25.51 9.35
N ASN A 28 -7.60 25.60 8.50
CA ASN A 28 -6.46 24.68 8.49
C ASN A 28 -5.31 25.28 9.30
N ASN A 29 -5.17 24.84 10.55
CA ASN A 29 -4.03 25.19 11.40
C ASN A 29 -2.80 24.37 10.97
N ASN A 30 -1.90 25.01 10.21
CA ASN A 30 -0.55 24.49 9.97
C ASN A 30 0.44 25.29 10.82
N ASP A 31 0.79 24.77 11.99
CA ASP A 31 2.03 25.17 12.66
C ASP A 31 3.09 24.10 12.46
N LYS A 32 4.10 24.49 11.67
CA LYS A 32 5.36 23.79 11.45
C LYS A 32 6.23 23.93 12.70
N LYS A 33 6.68 22.81 13.26
CA LYS A 33 8.01 22.73 13.89
C LYS A 33 8.86 21.69 13.15
N ASN A 34 9.93 22.19 12.58
CA ASN A 34 10.95 21.50 11.80
C ASN A 34 12.08 21.04 12.73
N PRO A 35 12.54 19.78 12.70
CA PRO A 35 13.83 19.42 13.26
C PRO A 35 14.87 19.26 12.14
N LYS A 36 15.76 20.25 12.11
CA LYS A 36 17.22 20.20 11.90
C LYS A 36 17.82 18.97 11.19
N LYS A 37 18.49 19.26 10.06
CA LYS A 37 19.54 18.42 9.45
C LYS A 37 20.62 18.08 10.49
N GLY A 38 20.75 16.79 10.80
CA GLY A 38 21.94 16.19 11.40
C GLY A 38 22.45 15.11 10.46
N LYS A 39 23.67 15.27 9.95
CA LYS A 39 24.42 14.22 9.25
C LYS A 39 25.00 13.32 10.33
N GLU A 40 24.49 12.11 10.50
CA GLU A 40 25.19 11.04 11.21
C GLU A 40 25.13 9.77 10.38
N ALA A 41 26.32 9.23 10.11
CA ALA A 41 26.52 7.95 9.48
C ALA A 41 26.08 6.85 10.44
N ILE A 42 25.10 6.03 10.06
CA ILE A 42 24.66 4.89 10.88
C ILE A 42 24.84 3.60 10.10
N ARG A 43 25.96 2.95 10.42
CA ARG A 43 26.13 1.50 10.31
C ARG A 43 25.36 0.87 11.46
N SER A 44 24.14 0.38 11.22
CA SER A 44 23.47 -0.51 12.18
C SER A 44 22.56 -1.51 11.48
N THR A 45 22.94 -2.77 11.62
CA THR A 45 22.10 -3.97 11.70
C THR A 45 20.67 -3.66 12.16
N ILE A 46 19.68 -3.82 11.28
CA ILE A 46 18.25 -3.81 11.65
C ILE A 46 17.78 -5.26 11.71
N THR A 47 17.98 -5.86 12.87
CA THR A 47 16.95 -6.70 13.48
C THR A 47 15.89 -5.75 14.03
N ASP A 48 14.69 -5.71 13.43
CA ASP A 48 13.43 -5.60 14.18
C ASP A 48 12.14 -5.58 13.34
N SER A 49 11.18 -6.38 13.82
CA SER A 49 9.74 -6.08 13.93
C SER A 49 8.84 -6.10 12.68
N TYR A 50 8.29 -7.28 12.37
CA TYR A 50 6.90 -7.39 11.92
C TYR A 50 6.10 -8.22 12.93
N GLN A 51 5.25 -7.51 13.67
CA GLN A 51 4.30 -8.01 14.66
C GLN A 51 3.04 -8.48 13.90
N GLY A 52 2.84 -9.80 13.85
CA GLY A 52 1.66 -10.45 13.29
C GLY A 52 1.33 -11.69 14.11
N SER A 53 0.20 -11.63 14.82
CA SER A 53 -0.29 -12.57 15.82
C SER A 53 -0.16 -14.06 15.47
N SER A 54 0.66 -14.78 16.24
CA SER A 54 0.43 -16.18 16.55
C SER A 54 1.06 -16.48 17.92
N ARG A 55 0.23 -16.89 18.88
CA ARG A 55 0.60 -17.15 20.27
C ARG A 55 1.43 -18.45 20.44
N PHE A 56 2.46 -18.64 19.62
CA PHE A 56 3.24 -19.88 19.56
C PHE A 56 4.74 -19.68 19.28
N PHE A 57 5.34 -18.56 19.67
CA PHE A 57 6.80 -18.40 19.63
C PHE A 57 7.38 -18.45 21.04
N ASN A 58 7.77 -19.64 21.47
CA ASN A 58 8.71 -19.83 22.56
C ASN A 58 10.12 -19.49 22.03
N SER A 59 10.68 -18.37 22.49
CA SER A 59 11.94 -17.76 22.05
C SER A 59 13.21 -18.57 22.36
N ASN A 60 13.10 -19.76 22.97
CA ASN A 60 14.27 -20.59 23.31
C ASN A 60 14.58 -21.73 22.34
N LYS A 61 13.80 -21.94 21.27
CA LYS A 61 14.20 -22.85 20.19
C LYS A 61 14.84 -22.07 19.06
N LYS A 62 16.19 -22.12 18.99
CA LYS A 62 16.92 -21.73 17.77
C LYS A 62 16.22 -22.38 16.57
N PRO A 63 15.95 -21.65 15.47
CA PRO A 63 15.36 -22.24 14.28
C PRO A 63 16.31 -23.34 13.82
N HIS A 64 15.90 -24.60 13.98
CA HIS A 64 16.65 -25.72 13.43
C HIS A 64 16.76 -25.48 11.92
N TYR A 65 17.98 -25.15 11.49
CA TYR A 65 18.38 -25.18 10.10
C TYR A 65 18.41 -26.66 9.72
N VAL A 66 17.26 -27.17 9.28
CA VAL A 66 17.19 -28.50 8.70
C VAL A 66 17.75 -28.34 7.29
N ASN A 67 18.99 -28.78 7.09
CA ASN A 67 19.57 -28.83 5.76
C ASN A 67 18.73 -29.81 4.93
N PRO A 68 18.00 -29.35 3.89
CA PRO A 68 17.18 -30.24 3.07
C PRO A 68 18.01 -31.30 2.33
N TYR A 69 19.32 -31.09 2.23
CA TYR A 69 20.28 -31.99 1.61
C TYR A 69 20.97 -32.94 2.60
N LYS A 70 20.75 -32.80 3.91
CA LYS A 70 21.35 -33.70 4.92
C LYS A 70 20.26 -34.55 5.56
N SER A 71 19.74 -35.49 4.78
CA SER A 71 18.92 -36.59 5.30
C SER A 71 19.81 -37.52 6.14
N THR A 72 19.93 -37.25 7.43
CA THR A 72 20.42 -38.26 8.37
C THR A 72 19.26 -39.20 8.70
N GLY A 73 19.22 -40.33 7.99
CA GLY A 73 18.72 -41.61 8.49
C GLY A 73 17.24 -41.73 8.82
N GLY A 74 16.53 -42.46 7.94
CA GLY A 74 15.44 -43.35 8.32
C GLY A 74 14.10 -42.68 8.59
N HIS A 75 13.23 -42.64 7.58
CA HIS A 75 11.85 -43.12 7.60
C HIS A 75 11.42 -43.27 6.13
N ASN A 76 10.62 -44.28 5.83
CA ASN A 76 10.03 -44.54 4.51
C ASN A 76 9.11 -43.38 4.08
N ALA A 77 9.69 -42.25 3.70
CA ALA A 77 8.99 -41.11 3.14
C ALA A 77 9.53 -40.93 1.73
N GLY A 78 8.69 -41.25 0.74
CA GLY A 78 8.98 -41.04 -0.67
C GLY A 78 9.56 -39.64 -0.90
N ARG A 79 10.40 -39.49 -1.92
CA ARG A 79 11.08 -38.25 -2.33
C ARG A 79 10.05 -37.14 -2.60
N GLY A 80 9.52 -36.56 -1.54
CA GLY A 80 8.51 -35.52 -1.57
C GLY A 80 9.18 -34.26 -2.06
N ARG A 81 8.67 -33.69 -3.14
CA ARG A 81 9.09 -32.38 -3.62
C ARG A 81 9.01 -31.40 -2.45
N VAL A 82 10.13 -30.81 -2.06
CA VAL A 82 10.16 -29.79 -1.00
C VAL A 82 9.45 -28.55 -1.53
N THR A 83 8.21 -28.36 -1.10
CA THR A 83 7.35 -27.25 -1.50
C THR A 83 6.95 -26.42 -0.28
N CYS A 84 6.54 -25.17 -0.52
CA CYS A 84 6.29 -24.22 0.57
C CYS A 84 5.01 -24.49 1.38
N ASP A 85 4.11 -25.33 0.88
CA ASP A 85 2.94 -25.84 1.61
C ASP A 85 3.37 -26.73 2.79
N SER A 86 4.37 -27.59 2.58
CA SER A 86 4.96 -28.42 3.64
C SER A 86 6.05 -27.69 4.42
N PHE A 87 6.78 -26.78 3.77
CA PHE A 87 7.91 -26.05 4.37
C PHE A 87 7.82 -24.54 4.10
N PRO A 88 6.93 -23.80 4.80
CA PRO A 88 6.70 -22.37 4.53
C PRO A 88 7.95 -21.50 4.63
N ARG A 89 8.92 -21.91 5.45
CA ARG A 89 10.19 -21.17 5.63
C ARG A 89 11.04 -21.10 4.36
N ILE A 90 10.81 -21.96 3.37
CA ILE A 90 11.56 -21.91 2.09
C ILE A 90 11.30 -20.61 1.32
N CYS A 91 10.15 -19.97 1.51
CA CYS A 91 9.84 -18.68 0.89
C CYS A 91 10.54 -17.48 1.53
N ARG A 92 11.16 -17.66 2.71
CA ARG A 92 11.85 -16.57 3.41
C ARG A 92 13.36 -16.59 3.19
N VAL A 93 13.86 -17.57 2.44
CA VAL A 93 15.28 -17.64 2.06
C VAL A 93 15.60 -16.58 1.02
N LYS A 94 16.82 -16.06 1.05
CA LYS A 94 17.32 -15.09 0.06
C LYS A 94 17.26 -15.70 -1.34
N GLY A 95 16.74 -14.94 -2.31
CA GLY A 95 16.60 -15.38 -3.70
C GLY A 95 15.27 -16.04 -4.05
N SER A 96 14.41 -16.30 -3.07
CA SER A 96 13.01 -16.67 -3.33
C SER A 96 12.24 -15.50 -3.96
N SER A 97 11.19 -15.81 -4.73
CA SER A 97 10.35 -14.79 -5.40
C SER A 97 9.45 -14.00 -4.45
N GLY A 98 9.42 -14.35 -3.16
CA GLY A 98 8.73 -13.62 -2.13
C GLY A 98 8.41 -14.49 -0.92
N PRO A 99 8.00 -13.87 0.20
CA PRO A 99 7.84 -14.53 1.49
C PRO A 99 6.57 -15.38 1.62
N ASP A 100 5.62 -15.24 0.69
CA ASP A 100 4.28 -15.80 0.81
C ASP A 100 4.16 -17.10 0.00
N CYS A 101 3.60 -18.15 0.60
CA CYS A 101 3.36 -19.40 -0.10
C CYS A 101 1.95 -19.40 -0.73
N CYS A 102 1.89 -19.45 -2.05
CA CYS A 102 0.65 -19.61 -2.82
C CYS A 102 0.76 -20.85 -3.70
N GLY A 103 0.00 -21.91 -3.36
CA GLY A 103 -0.11 -23.12 -4.19
C GLY A 103 1.24 -23.76 -4.53
N LYS A 104 2.05 -24.08 -3.50
CA LYS A 104 3.40 -24.67 -3.62
C LYS A 104 4.47 -23.74 -4.20
N ARG A 105 4.14 -22.48 -4.52
CA ARG A 105 5.07 -21.48 -5.04
C ARG A 105 5.24 -20.34 -4.06
N CYS A 106 6.46 -19.81 -3.98
CA CYS A 106 6.75 -18.59 -3.26
C CYS A 106 6.44 -17.38 -4.14
N VAL A 107 5.70 -16.41 -3.61
CA VAL A 107 5.33 -15.16 -4.28
C VAL A 107 5.43 -14.02 -3.28
N ASN A 108 5.38 -12.79 -3.78
CA ASN A 108 5.30 -11.60 -2.95
C ASN A 108 3.92 -10.97 -3.13
N VAL A 109 3.02 -11.15 -2.16
CA VAL A 109 1.65 -10.62 -2.29
C VAL A 109 1.60 -9.10 -2.32
N LYS A 110 2.70 -8.41 -1.98
CA LYS A 110 2.76 -6.94 -2.03
C LYS A 110 3.01 -6.39 -3.42
N THR A 111 3.55 -7.20 -4.34
CA THR A 111 4.01 -6.75 -5.66
C THR A 111 3.55 -7.64 -6.81
N ASP A 112 3.19 -8.90 -6.55
CA ASP A 112 2.72 -9.83 -7.57
C ASP A 112 1.29 -9.48 -8.00
N LYS A 113 1.13 -9.15 -9.29
CA LYS A 113 -0.16 -8.81 -9.91
C LYS A 113 -1.18 -9.96 -9.84
N LEU A 114 -0.72 -11.22 -9.81
CA LEU A 114 -1.59 -12.40 -9.78
C LEU A 114 -1.98 -12.82 -8.35
N ASN A 115 -1.31 -12.29 -7.34
CA ASN A 115 -1.47 -12.66 -5.93
C ASN A 115 -1.53 -11.41 -5.02
N CYS A 116 -2.16 -10.34 -5.49
CA CYS A 116 -2.07 -9.03 -4.86
C CYS A 116 -2.88 -8.95 -3.56
N GLY A 117 -2.18 -8.82 -2.44
CA GLY A 117 -2.75 -8.79 -1.08
C GLY A 117 -3.13 -10.18 -0.54
N MET A 118 -3.43 -11.14 -1.42
CA MET A 118 -3.68 -12.54 -1.08
C MET A 118 -3.51 -13.44 -2.31
N CYS A 119 -3.29 -14.74 -2.07
CA CYS A 119 -3.14 -15.73 -3.14
C CYS A 119 -4.34 -15.74 -4.08
N GLY A 120 -4.07 -15.78 -5.39
CA GLY A 120 -5.09 -15.82 -6.45
C GLY A 120 -5.83 -14.50 -6.71
N ARG A 121 -5.62 -13.46 -5.90
CA ARG A 121 -6.22 -12.14 -6.15
C ARG A 121 -5.47 -11.43 -7.27
N LYS A 122 -6.00 -11.55 -8.49
CA LYS A 122 -5.48 -10.90 -9.67
C LYS A 122 -5.98 -9.45 -9.77
N CYS A 123 -5.07 -8.52 -10.01
CA CYS A 123 -5.45 -7.14 -10.37
C CYS A 123 -5.99 -7.07 -11.80
N ALA A 124 -7.06 -6.30 -11.99
CA ALA A 124 -7.67 -6.11 -13.30
C ALA A 124 -6.69 -5.35 -14.23
N PHE A 125 -6.85 -5.47 -15.54
CA PHE A 125 -6.15 -4.55 -16.44
C PHE A 125 -6.88 -3.20 -16.46
N PRO A 126 -6.20 -2.03 -16.34
CA PRO A 126 -4.76 -1.77 -16.37
C PRO A 126 -4.08 -1.60 -14.99
N GLU A 127 -4.65 -2.17 -13.92
CA GLU A 127 -4.12 -2.05 -12.57
C GLU A 127 -2.82 -2.84 -12.34
N VAL A 128 -2.06 -2.39 -11.35
CA VAL A 128 -0.85 -3.06 -10.86
C VAL A 128 -0.97 -3.31 -9.35
N CYS A 129 -0.16 -4.23 -8.83
CA CYS A 129 -0.11 -4.48 -7.40
C CYS A 129 0.87 -3.51 -6.71
N CYS A 130 0.35 -2.58 -5.92
CA CYS A 130 1.13 -1.69 -5.07
C CYS A 130 0.83 -1.96 -3.61
N ASN A 131 1.83 -2.46 -2.87
CA ASN A 131 1.72 -2.74 -1.44
C ASN A 131 0.51 -3.64 -1.08
N GLY A 132 0.24 -4.63 -1.92
CA GLY A 132 -0.87 -5.59 -1.70
C GLY A 132 -2.25 -5.02 -2.06
N ARG A 133 -2.30 -3.91 -2.80
CA ARG A 133 -3.53 -3.31 -3.31
C ARG A 133 -3.42 -3.14 -4.81
N CYS A 134 -4.48 -3.52 -5.52
CA CYS A 134 -4.60 -3.20 -6.93
C CYS A 134 -4.88 -1.70 -7.08
N VAL A 135 -4.06 -1.01 -7.86
CA VAL A 135 -4.17 0.42 -8.11
C VAL A 135 -3.99 0.71 -9.60
N ASN A 136 -4.72 1.71 -10.09
CA ASN A 136 -4.59 2.19 -11.46
C ASN A 136 -3.56 3.33 -11.51
N LEU A 137 -2.38 3.06 -12.07
CA LEU A 137 -1.29 4.04 -12.14
C LEU A 137 -1.61 5.26 -13.02
N TRP A 138 -2.65 5.22 -13.86
CA TRP A 138 -2.95 6.31 -14.78
C TRP A 138 -3.71 7.46 -14.13
N TYR A 139 -4.45 7.16 -13.07
CA TYR A 139 -5.37 8.11 -12.44
C TYR A 139 -5.25 8.16 -10.92
N ASP A 140 -4.61 7.16 -10.29
CA ASP A 140 -4.37 7.20 -8.85
C ASP A 140 -3.31 8.24 -8.51
N ARG A 141 -3.76 9.37 -7.97
CA ARG A 141 -2.92 10.47 -7.51
C ARG A 141 -1.86 10.07 -6.48
N ARG A 142 -2.05 8.96 -5.73
CA ARG A 142 -1.09 8.46 -4.74
C ARG A 142 -0.09 7.47 -5.34
N ASN A 143 -0.34 6.97 -6.55
CA ASN A 143 0.47 5.97 -7.24
C ASN A 143 0.62 6.34 -8.73
N CYS A 144 0.86 7.61 -9.05
CA CYS A 144 0.81 8.09 -10.42
C CYS A 144 2.02 7.63 -11.22
N GLY A 145 1.84 6.84 -12.28
CA GLY A 145 2.93 6.27 -13.06
C GLY A 145 3.79 5.22 -12.33
N GLY A 146 3.59 5.03 -11.02
CA GLY A 146 4.32 4.07 -10.21
C GLY A 146 3.81 4.01 -8.78
N CYS A 147 4.05 2.88 -8.09
CA CYS A 147 3.67 2.70 -6.70
C CYS A 147 4.27 3.79 -5.80
N GLN A 148 3.47 4.34 -4.90
CA GLN A 148 3.86 5.39 -3.94
C GLN A 148 4.35 6.70 -4.59
N ASN A 149 4.13 6.88 -5.90
CA ASN A 149 4.44 8.12 -6.59
C ASN A 149 3.28 9.12 -6.46
N LYS A 150 3.23 9.81 -5.32
CA LYS A 150 2.14 10.74 -5.00
C LYS A 150 2.37 12.10 -5.66
N CYS A 151 1.39 12.59 -6.42
CA CYS A 151 1.43 13.95 -6.95
C CYS A 151 1.31 15.00 -5.83
N ILE A 152 1.96 16.15 -6.00
CA ILE A 152 1.85 17.30 -5.09
C ILE A 152 0.39 17.76 -4.96
N ARG A 153 0.07 18.47 -3.87
CA ARG A 153 -1.28 19.04 -3.66
C ARG A 153 -1.66 19.95 -4.83
N GLY A 154 -2.92 19.84 -5.27
CA GLY A 154 -3.42 20.55 -6.46
C GLY A 154 -3.26 19.78 -7.77
N ASN A 155 -2.23 18.93 -7.90
CA ASN A 155 -2.00 18.22 -9.16
C ASN A 155 -2.85 16.95 -9.26
N PHE A 156 -3.34 16.72 -10.48
CA PHE A 156 -4.02 15.50 -10.88
C PHE A 156 -3.03 14.52 -11.51
N CYS A 157 -3.40 13.24 -11.47
CA CYS A 157 -2.72 12.18 -12.20
C CYS A 157 -3.52 11.89 -13.46
N TYR A 158 -2.87 12.00 -14.61
CA TYR A 158 -3.48 11.65 -15.89
C TYR A 158 -2.47 10.93 -16.77
N ARG A 159 -2.86 9.77 -17.31
CA ARG A 159 -2.01 8.90 -18.13
C ARG A 159 -0.66 8.57 -17.48
N GLY A 160 -0.61 8.54 -16.15
CA GLY A 160 0.59 8.21 -15.38
C GLY A 160 1.54 9.38 -15.14
N MET A 161 1.13 10.61 -15.45
CA MET A 161 1.91 11.82 -15.20
C MET A 161 1.21 12.75 -14.21
N CYS A 162 1.98 13.35 -13.31
CA CYS A 162 1.50 14.40 -12.42
C CYS A 162 1.56 15.75 -13.14
N ASN A 163 0.46 16.51 -13.12
CA ASN A 163 0.33 17.82 -13.78
C ASN A 163 0.33 17.75 -15.31
N TYR A 164 -0.83 17.46 -15.88
CA TYR A 164 -1.05 17.42 -17.33
C TYR A 164 -1.80 18.69 -17.77
N SER A 165 -1.29 19.85 -17.35
CA SER A 165 -1.81 21.17 -17.72
C SER A 165 -0.73 21.96 -18.45
#